data_AF-A0AB37VP58-F1
#
_entry.id   AF-A0AB37VP58-F1
#
_cell.length_a   1.000
_cell.length_b   1.000
_cell.length_c   1.000
_cell.angle_alpha   90.00
_cell.angle_beta   90.00
_cell.angle_gamma   90.00
#
_symmetry.space_group_name_H-M   'P 1'
#
loop_
_entity.id
_entity.type
_entity.pdbx_description
1 polymer ?
#
loop_
_entity_poly.entity_id
_entity_poly.type
_entity_poly.pdbx_seq_one_letter_code
_entity_poly.pdbx_strand_id
1 'polypeptide(L)' 'MEWIIGAVLLIVIIAAIFKPRRCDICHTYFKKKYYTWEIEGEKQHLCPNCNGKMQRRVSSQKFKSRFG' A
#
# COMPACT_ATOMS: atom_id res chain seq x y z
N MET A 1 -20.47 17.69 -29.91
CA MET A 1 -19.24 18.16 -29.25
C MET A 1 -19.36 18.14 -27.72
N GLU A 2 -20.51 18.49 -27.14
CA GLU A 2 -20.66 18.58 -25.67
C GLU A 2 -20.70 17.22 -24.95
N TRP A 3 -21.29 16.19 -25.57
CA TRP A 3 -21.33 14.82 -25.01
C TRP A 3 -19.94 14.18 -24.86
N ILE A 4 -18.98 14.57 -25.71
CA ILE A 4 -17.61 14.03 -25.69
C ILE A 4 -16.89 14.55 -24.45
N ILE A 5 -17.07 15.83 -24.12
CA ILE A 5 -16.49 16.45 -22.91
C ILE A 5 -17.07 15.78 -21.67
N GLY A 6 -18.38 15.56 -21.63
CA GLY A 6 -19.04 14.83 -20.54
C GLY A 6 -18.51 13.40 -20.38
N ALA A 7 -18.32 12.66 -21.48
CA ALA A 7 -17.77 11.31 -21.46
C ALA A 7 -16.31 11.28 -20.96
N VAL A 8 -15.47 12.22 -21.37
CA VAL A 8 -14.08 12.32 -20.92
C VAL A 8 -14.01 12.63 -19.42
N LEU A 9 -14.81 13.57 -18.92
CA LEU A 9 -14.87 13.87 -17.48
C LEU A 9 -15.32 12.66 -16.66
N LEU A 10 -16.31 11.92 -17.14
CA LEU A 10 -16.81 10.72 -16.47
C LEU A 10 -15.76 9.61 -16.42
N ILE A 11 -14.98 9.41 -17.50
CA ILE A 11 -13.87 8.44 -17.54
C ILE A 11 -12.76 8.82 -16.55
N VAL A 12 -12.40 10.11 -16.46
CA VAL A 12 -11.37 10.59 -15.52
C VAL A 12 -11.78 10.32 -14.06
N ILE A 13 -13.05 10.57 -13.72
CA ILE A 13 -13.58 10.31 -12.38
C ILE A 13 -13.52 8.81 -12.06
N ILE A 14 -13.95 7.94 -12.98
CA ILE A 14 -13.91 6.49 -12.77
C ILE A 14 -12.46 6.00 -12.60
N ALA A 15 -11.52 6.50 -13.40
CA ALA A 15 -10.11 6.15 -13.32
C ALA A 15 -9.47 6.55 -11.98
N ALA A 16 -9.87 7.69 -11.41
CA ALA A 16 -9.41 8.12 -10.09
C ALA A 16 -9.94 7.21 -8.96
N ILE A 17 -11.21 6.81 -9.03
CA ILE A 17 -11.85 5.95 -8.02
C ILE A 17 -11.28 4.52 -8.08
N PHE A 18 -11.01 4.00 -9.27
CA PHE A 18 -10.48 2.65 -9.45
C PHE A 18 -8.96 2.55 -9.34
N LYS A 19 -8.25 3.66 -9.06
CA LYS A 19 -6.81 3.65 -8.93
C LYS A 19 -6.39 2.72 -7.79
N PRO A 20 -5.70 1.61 -8.07
CA PRO A 20 -5.32 0.69 -7.01
C PRO A 20 -4.34 1.38 -6.06
N ARG A 21 -4.46 1.08 -4.76
CA ARG A 21 -3.50 1.59 -3.76
C ARG A 21 -2.13 1.03 -4.05
N ARG A 22 -1.10 1.87 -3.87
CA ARG A 22 0.30 1.51 -4.09
C ARG A 22 0.99 1.30 -2.73
N CYS A 23 1.86 0.30 -2.65
CA CYS A 23 2.69 0.07 -1.46
C CYS A 23 3.82 1.11 -1.41
N ASP A 24 4.10 1.69 -0.25
CA ASP A 24 5.20 2.66 -0.10
C ASP A 24 6.58 1.99 -0.23
N ILE A 25 6.68 0.69 0.06
CA ILE A 25 7.96 -0.05 0.07
C ILE A 25 8.26 -0.69 -1.27
N CYS A 26 7.35 -1.53 -1.77
CA CYS A 26 7.57 -2.31 -2.99
C CYS A 26 6.88 -1.70 -4.21
N HIS A 27 6.18 -0.58 -4.03
CA HIS A 27 5.52 0.15 -5.12
C HIS A 27 4.51 -0.63 -5.96
N THR A 28 4.14 -1.83 -5.48
CA THR A 28 3.16 -2.70 -6.13
C THR A 28 1.75 -2.23 -5.80
N TYR A 29 0.87 -2.33 -6.78
CA TYR A 29 -0.56 -2.07 -6.65
C TYR A 29 -1.27 -3.23 -5.96
N PHE A 30 -2.11 -2.95 -4.96
CA PHE A 30 -2.86 -3.97 -4.23
C PHE A 30 -4.30 -3.51 -3.95
N LYS A 31 -5.24 -4.45 -4.05
CA LYS A 31 -6.67 -4.11 -4.18
C LYS A 31 -7.49 -4.13 -2.88
N LYS A 32 -7.03 -4.68 -1.74
CA LYS A 32 -7.99 -4.95 -0.62
C LYS A 32 -7.54 -4.81 0.83
N LYS A 33 -6.28 -5.05 1.19
CA LYS A 33 -5.81 -4.86 2.59
C LYS A 33 -4.53 -4.04 2.61
N TYR A 34 -4.58 -2.90 3.28
CA TYR A 34 -3.39 -2.12 3.63
C TYR A 34 -3.07 -2.35 5.10
N TYR A 35 -1.79 -2.34 5.41
CA TYR A 35 -1.27 -2.39 6.78
C TYR A 35 -0.43 -1.15 6.99
N THR A 36 -0.56 -0.50 8.13
CA THR A 36 0.23 0.69 8.46
C THR A 36 1.36 0.28 9.38
N TRP A 37 2.58 0.65 9.03
CA TRP A 37 3.76 0.49 9.89
C TRP A 37 4.46 1.83 10.04
N GLU A 38 4.98 2.08 11.23
CA GLU A 38 5.89 3.18 11.46
C GLU A 38 7.31 2.72 11.08
N ILE A 39 7.88 3.35 10.05
CA ILE A 39 9.23 3.09 9.55
C ILE A 39 9.93 4.43 9.60
N GLU A 40 11.01 4.53 10.37
CA GLU A 40 11.81 5.77 10.47
C GLU A 40 11.00 7.00 10.95
N GLY A 41 9.94 6.77 11.73
CA GLY A 41 9.06 7.83 12.25
C GLY A 41 7.92 8.23 11.31
N GLU A 42 7.84 7.64 10.12
CA GLU A 42 6.76 7.88 9.16
C GLU A 42 5.81 6.68 9.04
N LYS A 43 4.50 6.96 8.94
CA LYS A 43 3.45 5.94 8.78
C LYS A 43 3.32 5.53 7.32
N GLN A 44 3.91 4.39 6.99
CA GLN A 44 3.91 3.82 5.64
C GLN A 44 2.77 2.83 5.42
N HIS A 45 2.22 2.78 4.21
CA HIS A 45 1.20 1.81 3.79
C HIS A 45 1.84 0.61 3.08
N LEU A 46 1.73 -0.55 3.71
CA LEU A 46 2.28 -1.79 3.22
C LEU A 46 1.22 -2.68 2.60
N CYS A 47 1.60 -3.34 1.51
CA CYS A 47 0.85 -4.48 0.98
C CYS A 47 1.02 -5.71 1.89
N PRO A 48 0.16 -6.74 1.78
CA PRO A 48 0.21 -7.93 2.62
C PRO A 48 1.57 -8.66 2.59
N ASN A 49 2.25 -8.65 1.44
CA ASN A 49 3.57 -9.27 1.29
C ASN A 49 4.64 -8.52 2.10
N CYS A 50 4.71 -7.20 1.96
CA CYS A 50 5.64 -6.36 2.72
C CYS A 50 5.34 -6.41 4.22
N ASN A 51 4.06 -6.36 4.62
CA ASN A 51 3.63 -6.54 6.00
C ASN A 51 4.14 -7.89 6.57
N GLY A 52 3.98 -8.99 5.84
CA GLY A 52 4.44 -10.31 6.27
C GLY A 52 5.96 -10.38 6.42
N LYS A 53 6.73 -9.71 5.55
CA LYS A 53 8.19 -9.60 5.70
C LYS A 53 8.57 -8.80 6.96
N MET A 54 7.88 -7.70 7.21
CA MET A 54 8.12 -6.84 8.37
C MET A 54 7.86 -7.58 9.68
N GLN A 55 6.71 -8.27 9.79
CA GLN A 55 6.38 -9.08 10.97
C GLN A 55 7.42 -10.16 11.26
N ARG A 56 7.89 -10.87 10.22
CA ARG A 56 8.95 -11.87 10.38
C ARG A 56 10.25 -11.25 10.88
N ARG A 57 10.62 -10.06 10.37
CA ARG A 57 11.82 -9.34 10.80
C ARG A 57 11.73 -8.89 12.27
N VAL A 58 10.56 -8.41 12.70
CA VAL A 58 10.35 -8.02 14.12
C VAL A 58 10.39 -9.25 15.02
N SER A 59 9.74 -10.34 14.61
CA SER A 59 9.76 -11.60 15.34
C SER A 59 11.17 -12.16 15.49
N SER A 60 11.97 -12.17 14.41
CA SER A 60 13.35 -12.68 14.46
C SER A 60 14.27 -11.78 15.30
N GLN A 61 14.11 -10.46 15.23
CA GLN A 61 14.84 -9.53 16.09
C GLN A 61 14.51 -9.76 17.56
N LYS A 62 13.23 -9.89 17.91
CA LYS A 62 12.79 -10.16 19.29
C LYS A 62 13.28 -11.51 19.81
N PHE A 63 13.32 -12.52 18.94
CA PHE A 63 13.89 -13.82 19.29
C PHE A 63 15.39 -13.69 19.59
N LYS A 64 16.15 -13.06 18.69
CA LYS A 64 17.59 -12.82 18.89
C LYS A 64 17.89 -11.99 20.13
N SER A 65 17.12 -10.93 20.40
CA SER A 65 17.35 -10.09 21.59
C SER A 65 17.05 -10.81 22.91
N ARG A 66 16.27 -11.90 22.87
CA ARG A 66 15.87 -12.66 24.07
C ARG A 66 16.76 -13.88 24.32
N PHE A 67 17.27 -14.50 23.26
CA PHE A 67 17.98 -15.78 23.33
C PHE A 67 19.38 -15.77 22.72
N GLY A 68 19.78 -14.68 22.07
CA GLY A 68 21.10 -14.48 21.48
C GLY A 68 21.99 -13.61 22.34
#